data_AF-A0A149UTZ7-F1
#
_entry.id   AF-A0A149UTZ7-F1
#
_cell.length_a   1.000
_cell.length_b   1.000
_cell.length_c   1.000
_cell.angle_alpha   90.00
_cell.angle_beta   90.00
_cell.angle_gamma   90.00
#
_symmetry.space_group_name_H-M   'P 1'
#
loop_
_entity.id
_entity.type
_entity.pdbx_description
1 polymer ?
#
loop_
_entity_poly.entity_id
_entity_poly.type
_entity_poly.pdbx_seq_one_letter_code
_entity_poly.pdbx_strand_id
1 'polypeptide(L)'
;MGKSKSFSASLFSGLALATILATPVFAAAAPSDPSGAETDSDTNSGTSTSTNAQDLIAKGRYVAAAADCAACHTLPGSASFAGGYAFQLPIGTLYSPNITPDKTNGIGNWTEAQFVRAIREGVRPDGAALYPAMPFPSYARMTDEDLHALYAYFMHGVQPVAQAVRPNGIPWPLSMRFPLTVWRWVFAPSPESARKSAERSFPTPELARGAYLVEGPGHCGACHTKRGLAMQETALTAEDGPQYLAGGAAVDGWTPPSLRGEPRTGLGAWSVADLTAFLRTGRNMRGSAFGNMDTAVHHGTQYLTDDDLTAMARYLKALPAANKAEQSWQTDPAATRALRAGGKLTNGQRLYLDNCAACHRSTGAGYAPAFPPLAGNPVVMNTAPDSLIHIVLMGATLHGTQAAPSAFTMPGFGNRLSDAQVAAVVTFIRHAWGNDASAVSNVDVARLRKQLTPSTMQSAPP
;
A
#
# COMPACT_ATOMS: atom_id res chain seq x y z
N MET A 1 9.04 -17.94 -66.42
CA MET A 1 8.69 -16.77 -67.28
C MET A 1 9.30 -15.52 -66.66
N GLY A 2 10.05 -14.74 -67.47
CA GLY A 2 10.67 -13.40 -67.23
C GLY A 2 11.54 -13.21 -65.97
N LYS A 3 12.88 -13.14 -66.01
CA LYS A 3 13.78 -12.02 -66.45
C LYS A 3 13.47 -10.70 -65.70
N SER A 4 14.39 -9.93 -65.10
CA SER A 4 15.86 -9.74 -65.21
C SER A 4 16.37 -8.90 -64.01
N LYS A 5 17.56 -9.16 -63.41
CA LYS A 5 18.86 -8.39 -63.49
C LYS A 5 18.73 -6.87 -63.22
N SER A 6 19.58 -6.12 -62.49
CA SER A 6 21.04 -6.11 -62.23
C SER A 6 21.31 -4.85 -61.34
N PHE A 7 22.08 -4.89 -60.24
CA PHE A 7 23.55 -4.65 -60.09
C PHE A 7 24.04 -3.19 -59.99
N SER A 8 24.80 -2.91 -58.92
CA SER A 8 25.91 -1.91 -58.69
C SER A 8 25.71 -1.16 -57.36
N ALA A 9 26.55 -1.21 -56.31
CA ALA A 9 28.01 -1.23 -56.13
C ALA A 9 28.72 0.11 -56.42
N SER A 10 29.15 0.81 -55.35
CA SER A 10 30.45 1.50 -55.15
C SER A 10 30.39 2.28 -53.81
N LEU A 11 31.18 1.92 -52.80
CA LEU A 11 32.59 2.33 -52.56
C LEU A 11 32.78 3.84 -52.38
N PHE A 12 33.12 4.25 -51.15
CA PHE A 12 34.19 5.20 -50.89
C PHE A 12 34.91 4.86 -49.58
N SER A 13 36.20 4.56 -49.71
CA SER A 13 37.22 4.43 -48.67
C SER A 13 37.87 5.80 -48.39
N GLY A 14 38.52 5.91 -47.22
CA GLY A 14 39.52 6.94 -46.88
C GLY A 14 39.39 7.32 -45.41
N LEU A 15 40.04 6.66 -44.45
CA LEU A 15 41.47 6.56 -44.11
C LEU A 15 42.13 7.86 -43.61
N ALA A 16 42.49 7.81 -42.31
CA ALA A 16 43.61 8.43 -41.59
C ALA A 16 43.67 9.98 -41.43
N LEU A 17 43.75 10.42 -40.17
CA LEU A 17 45.04 10.87 -39.59
C LEU A 17 44.98 10.93 -38.06
N ALA A 18 45.95 10.28 -37.43
CA ALA A 18 46.28 10.43 -36.02
C ALA A 18 47.16 11.68 -35.84
N THR A 19 46.93 12.45 -34.77
CA THR A 19 47.92 13.39 -34.25
C THR A 19 47.94 13.30 -32.73
N ILE A 20 49.00 12.64 -32.27
CA ILE A 20 49.53 12.65 -30.92
C ILE A 20 50.21 14.02 -30.73
N LEU A 21 49.85 14.74 -29.67
CA LEU A 21 50.70 15.79 -29.11
C LEU A 21 50.96 15.45 -27.65
N ALA A 22 52.20 15.08 -27.41
CA ALA A 22 52.77 14.79 -26.11
C ALA A 22 53.51 16.01 -25.56
N THR A 23 53.67 15.99 -24.23
CA THR A 23 54.71 16.64 -23.39
C THR A 23 54.44 18.05 -22.84
N PRO A 24 55.09 18.46 -21.73
CA PRO A 24 56.02 17.72 -20.85
C PRO A 24 55.69 17.74 -19.35
N VAL A 25 56.29 16.75 -18.69
CA VAL A 25 56.63 16.67 -17.26
C VAL A 25 57.56 17.82 -16.87
N PHE A 26 57.30 18.46 -15.72
CA PHE A 26 58.34 19.15 -14.95
C PHE A 26 58.41 18.52 -13.55
N ALA A 27 59.46 17.71 -13.36
CA ALA A 27 60.01 17.41 -12.05
C ALA A 27 61.02 18.52 -11.72
N ALA A 28 60.91 19.12 -10.55
CA ALA A 28 61.96 19.91 -9.95
C ALA A 28 62.21 19.39 -8.53
N ALA A 29 63.45 18.97 -8.32
CA ALA A 29 64.00 18.41 -7.10
C ALA A 29 64.15 19.46 -5.99
N ALA A 30 64.27 18.94 -4.77
CA ALA A 30 64.43 19.61 -3.49
C ALA A 30 65.62 20.58 -3.37
N PRO A 31 65.69 21.29 -2.23
CA PRO A 31 66.85 21.09 -1.37
C PRO A 31 66.49 20.72 0.08
N SER A 32 67.50 20.16 0.73
CA SER A 32 67.57 19.41 1.98
C SER A 32 67.79 20.25 3.26
N ASP A 33 67.20 19.74 4.37
CA ASP A 33 67.68 19.69 5.78
C ASP A 33 67.71 20.95 6.70
N PRO A 34 67.78 20.80 8.05
CA PRO A 34 67.05 19.87 8.96
C PRO A 34 66.63 20.53 10.32
N SER A 35 65.67 19.93 11.05
CA SER A 35 65.42 19.98 12.53
C SER A 35 63.91 20.01 12.78
N GLY A 36 63.26 19.24 13.65
CA GLY A 36 63.64 18.33 14.73
C GLY A 36 62.43 18.28 15.68
N ALA A 37 62.07 17.10 16.19
CA ALA A 37 61.04 16.84 17.22
C ALA A 37 59.59 17.25 16.83
N GLU A 38 58.48 16.66 17.29
CA GLU A 38 58.14 15.55 18.17
C GLU A 38 56.65 15.21 17.86
N THR A 39 56.19 14.08 18.37
CA THR A 39 54.84 13.51 18.35
C THR A 39 53.66 14.48 18.46
N ASP A 40 52.59 14.27 17.70
CA ASP A 40 51.26 13.97 18.27
C ASP A 40 50.27 13.45 17.21
N SER A 41 49.83 12.21 17.43
CA SER A 41 48.74 11.56 16.70
C SER A 41 47.43 11.78 17.44
N ASP A 42 46.76 12.90 17.17
CA ASP A 42 45.43 13.16 17.72
C ASP A 42 44.32 12.61 16.79
N THR A 43 43.79 11.48 17.25
CA THR A 43 42.40 11.01 17.17
C THR A 43 41.41 11.79 16.29
N ASN A 44 41.08 11.21 15.12
CA ASN A 44 39.81 11.46 14.43
C ASN A 44 38.92 10.20 14.51
N SER A 45 38.32 9.96 15.67
CA SER A 45 37.44 8.81 15.95
C SER A 45 36.00 9.21 16.34
N GLY A 46 35.65 10.51 16.26
CA GLY A 46 34.31 11.01 16.59
C GLY A 46 33.27 10.98 15.46
N THR A 47 33.71 10.86 14.20
CA THR A 47 32.84 11.02 13.02
C THR A 47 32.25 9.70 12.50
N SER A 48 32.91 8.55 12.70
CA SER A 48 32.43 7.26 12.16
C SER A 48 31.30 6.64 12.98
N THR A 49 31.34 6.74 14.32
CA THR A 49 30.33 6.15 15.21
C THR A 49 29.00 6.91 15.18
N SER A 50 29.04 8.24 15.07
CA SER A 50 27.84 9.08 14.97
C SER A 50 27.13 8.92 13.61
N THR A 51 27.89 8.76 12.53
CA THR A 51 27.36 8.47 11.19
C THR A 51 26.65 7.12 11.16
N ASN A 52 27.26 6.06 11.71
CA ASN A 52 26.67 4.72 11.77
C ASN A 52 25.35 4.69 12.58
N ALA A 53 25.29 5.38 13.73
CA ALA A 53 24.07 5.46 14.52
C ALA A 53 22.93 6.21 13.80
N GLN A 54 23.24 7.28 13.07
CA GLN A 54 22.24 8.02 12.30
C GLN A 54 21.75 7.23 11.09
N ASP A 55 22.64 6.49 10.42
CA ASP A 55 22.27 5.60 9.31
C ASP A 55 21.34 4.48 9.77
N LEU A 56 21.58 3.91 10.95
CA LEU A 56 20.72 2.90 11.55
C LEU A 56 19.32 3.47 11.87
N ILE A 57 19.25 4.67 12.45
CA ILE A 57 17.98 5.36 12.73
C ILE A 57 17.24 5.70 11.43
N ALA A 58 17.96 6.13 10.39
CA ALA A 58 17.37 6.40 9.07
C ALA A 58 16.82 5.13 8.42
N LYS A 59 17.55 4.01 8.49
CA LYS A 59 17.05 2.69 8.07
C LYS A 59 15.81 2.27 8.86
N GLY A 60 15.81 2.46 10.18
CA GLY A 60 14.64 2.15 11.00
C GLY A 60 13.41 2.99 10.65
N ARG A 61 13.60 4.27 10.33
CA ARG A 61 12.52 5.14 9.81
C ARG A 61 11.99 4.61 8.48
N TYR A 62 12.87 4.18 7.58
CA TYR A 62 12.49 3.58 6.29
C TYR A 62 11.67 2.31 6.48
N VAL A 63 12.10 1.42 7.37
CA VAL A 63 11.38 0.18 7.71
C VAL A 63 10.01 0.50 8.35
N ALA A 64 9.94 1.51 9.23
CA ALA A 64 8.67 1.93 9.84
C ALA A 64 7.66 2.43 8.79
N ALA A 65 8.13 3.12 7.75
CA ALA A 65 7.30 3.52 6.62
C ALA A 65 6.90 2.31 5.75
N ALA A 66 7.85 1.44 5.40
CA ALA A 66 7.56 0.20 4.65
C ALA A 66 6.54 -0.69 5.36
N ALA A 67 6.55 -0.69 6.70
CA ALA A 67 5.63 -1.42 7.55
C ALA A 67 4.34 -0.66 7.92
N ASP A 68 4.16 0.54 7.38
CA ASP A 68 2.99 1.43 7.59
C ASP A 68 2.64 1.65 9.07
N CYS A 69 3.64 1.74 9.95
CA CYS A 69 3.43 1.83 11.40
C CYS A 69 2.59 3.07 11.78
N ALA A 70 2.77 4.17 11.05
CA ALA A 70 2.10 5.43 11.35
C ALA A 70 0.60 5.41 11.03
N ALA A 71 0.13 4.64 10.05
CA ALA A 71 -1.30 4.58 9.71
C ALA A 71 -2.17 4.13 10.87
N CYS A 72 -1.67 3.22 11.71
CA CYS A 72 -2.39 2.72 12.87
C CYS A 72 -1.99 3.46 14.16
N HIS A 73 -0.73 3.88 14.30
CA HIS A 73 -0.22 4.44 15.55
C HIS A 73 -0.17 5.96 15.60
N THR A 74 -0.61 6.67 14.55
CA THR A 74 -0.69 8.13 14.54
C THR A 74 -2.11 8.56 14.25
N LEU A 75 -2.70 9.35 15.17
CA LEU A 75 -3.98 9.98 14.94
C LEU A 75 -3.81 11.32 14.19
N PRO A 76 -4.81 11.74 13.39
CA PRO A 76 -4.84 13.06 12.77
C PRO A 76 -4.65 14.18 13.78
N GLY A 77 -3.68 15.06 13.55
CA GLY A 77 -3.40 16.19 14.45
C GLY A 77 -2.78 15.81 15.81
N SER A 78 -2.49 14.53 16.04
CA SER A 78 -1.77 14.05 17.23
C SER A 78 -0.28 13.89 16.94
N ALA A 79 0.51 13.77 18.00
CA ALA A 79 1.93 13.45 17.86
C ALA A 79 2.12 12.06 17.22
N SER A 80 3.15 11.94 16.38
CA SER A 80 3.47 10.69 15.68
C SER A 80 3.62 9.52 16.64
N PHE A 81 3.04 8.38 16.28
CA PHE A 81 3.15 7.11 17.01
C PHE A 81 2.53 7.08 18.43
N ALA A 82 1.79 8.11 18.83
CA ALA A 82 1.17 8.23 20.14
C ALA A 82 -0.08 7.33 20.35
N GLY A 83 -0.48 6.56 19.33
CA GLY A 83 -1.60 5.63 19.37
C GLY A 83 -2.97 6.30 19.43
N GLY A 84 -3.99 5.51 19.74
CA GLY A 84 -5.37 5.96 19.94
C GLY A 84 -6.32 5.68 18.77
N TYR A 85 -5.83 5.10 17.68
CA TYR A 85 -6.66 4.70 16.55
C TYR A 85 -7.65 3.60 16.96
N ALA A 86 -8.93 3.82 16.70
CA ALA A 86 -10.02 2.95 17.14
C ALA A 86 -10.42 2.00 16.02
N PHE A 87 -10.11 0.70 16.15
CA PHE A 87 -10.59 -0.35 15.27
C PHE A 87 -11.94 -0.87 15.76
N GLN A 88 -12.98 -0.65 14.97
CA GLN A 88 -14.34 -1.08 15.30
C GLN A 88 -14.55 -2.53 14.83
N LEU A 89 -14.48 -3.48 15.77
CA LEU A 89 -14.67 -4.90 15.48
C LEU A 89 -16.09 -5.33 15.90
N PRO A 90 -16.64 -6.42 15.33
CA PRO A 90 -17.91 -6.99 15.78
C PRO A 90 -17.93 -7.37 17.27
N ILE A 91 -16.74 -7.60 17.84
CA ILE A 91 -16.55 -8.02 19.24
C ILE A 91 -16.26 -6.84 20.19
N GLY A 92 -16.24 -5.59 19.70
CA GLY A 92 -15.91 -4.40 20.47
C GLY A 92 -14.86 -3.52 19.81
N THR A 93 -14.41 -2.46 20.48
CA THR A 93 -13.40 -1.54 19.95
C THR A 93 -12.01 -1.88 20.46
N LEU A 94 -11.04 -2.00 19.55
CA LEU A 94 -9.62 -2.10 19.86
C LEU A 94 -8.96 -0.73 19.63
N TYR A 95 -8.09 -0.29 20.53
CA TYR A 95 -7.31 0.95 20.33
C TYR A 95 -5.84 0.64 20.08
N SER A 96 -5.23 1.32 19.11
CA SER A 96 -3.79 1.19 18.85
C SER A 96 -2.97 1.76 20.01
N PRO A 97 -1.96 1.05 20.54
CA PRO A 97 -1.17 1.55 21.66
C PRO A 97 -0.25 2.69 21.22
N ASN A 98 0.20 3.47 22.21
CA ASN A 98 1.32 4.40 22.04
C ASN A 98 2.62 3.57 21.90
N ILE A 99 3.36 3.78 20.81
CA ILE A 99 4.64 3.09 20.54
C ILE A 99 5.84 4.04 20.53
N THR A 100 5.68 5.24 21.07
CA THR A 100 6.80 6.17 21.32
C THR A 100 7.71 5.64 22.44
N PRO A 101 8.94 6.16 22.62
CA PRO A 101 9.82 5.73 23.70
C PRO A 101 9.43 6.31 25.07
N ASP A 102 8.19 6.79 25.24
CA ASP A 102 7.67 7.15 26.55
C ASP A 102 7.71 5.95 27.50
N LYS A 103 8.22 6.16 28.72
CA LYS A 103 8.42 5.08 29.70
C LYS A 103 7.15 4.72 30.45
N THR A 104 6.11 5.55 30.40
CA THR A 104 4.89 5.32 31.17
C THR A 104 3.79 4.72 30.30
N ASN A 105 3.57 5.26 29.11
CA ASN A 105 2.48 4.90 28.20
C ASN A 105 2.97 4.26 26.90
N GLY A 106 4.26 4.43 26.56
CA GLY A 106 4.88 3.91 25.36
C GLY A 106 5.68 2.62 25.58
N ILE A 107 6.64 2.37 24.68
CA ILE A 107 7.52 1.21 24.71
C ILE A 107 8.89 1.49 25.36
N GLY A 108 9.05 2.64 26.04
CA GLY A 108 10.35 3.11 26.54
C GLY A 108 11.07 2.19 27.55
N ASN A 109 10.36 1.23 28.14
CA ASN A 109 10.93 0.22 29.04
C ASN A 109 11.12 -1.17 28.39
N TRP A 110 10.77 -1.31 27.11
CA TRP A 110 10.90 -2.59 26.40
C TRP A 110 12.35 -2.80 26.00
N THR A 111 12.87 -3.99 26.27
CA THR A 111 14.13 -4.43 25.66
C THR A 111 13.92 -4.71 24.17
N GLU A 112 15.00 -4.68 23.39
CA GLU A 112 14.94 -5.04 21.97
C GLU A 112 14.35 -6.45 21.77
N ALA A 113 14.73 -7.43 22.60
CA ALA A 113 14.18 -8.77 22.52
C ALA A 113 12.66 -8.81 22.76
N GLN A 114 12.14 -7.99 23.68
CA GLN A 114 10.70 -7.87 23.91
C GLN A 114 9.99 -7.20 22.72
N PHE A 115 10.61 -6.18 22.12
CA PHE A 115 10.10 -5.50 20.93
C PHE A 115 10.05 -6.44 19.72
N VAL A 116 11.15 -7.13 19.42
CA VAL A 116 11.24 -8.13 18.34
C VAL A 116 10.19 -9.22 18.53
N ARG A 117 10.04 -9.73 19.76
CA ARG A 117 9.04 -10.75 20.09
C ARG A 117 7.61 -10.24 19.90
N ALA A 118 7.32 -8.99 20.25
CA ALA A 118 6.00 -8.41 20.02
C ALA A 118 5.68 -8.29 18.52
N ILE A 119 6.64 -7.84 17.71
CA ILE A 119 6.43 -7.63 16.27
C ILE A 119 6.40 -8.94 15.50
N ARG A 120 7.35 -9.82 15.76
CA ARG A 120 7.55 -11.05 14.98
C ARG A 120 6.65 -12.19 15.45
N GLU A 121 6.40 -12.27 16.74
CA GLU A 121 5.63 -13.38 17.34
C GLU A 121 4.27 -12.95 17.89
N GLY A 122 3.93 -11.67 17.87
CA GLY A 122 2.67 -11.21 18.42
C GLY A 122 2.55 -11.42 19.94
N VAL A 123 3.66 -11.37 20.70
CA VAL A 123 3.63 -11.55 22.16
C VAL A 123 4.21 -10.38 22.91
N ARG A 124 3.41 -9.81 23.80
CA ARG A 124 3.77 -8.68 24.67
C ARG A 124 4.85 -9.05 25.69
N PRO A 125 5.52 -8.05 26.30
CA PRO A 125 6.46 -8.27 27.41
C PRO A 125 5.85 -9.03 28.60
N ASP A 126 4.55 -8.82 28.86
CA ASP A 126 3.79 -9.51 29.92
C ASP A 126 3.39 -10.96 29.55
N GLY A 127 3.77 -11.43 28.36
CA GLY A 127 3.45 -12.78 27.86
C GLY A 127 2.09 -12.90 27.18
N ALA A 128 1.25 -11.88 27.21
CA ALA A 128 -0.06 -11.92 26.55
C ALA A 128 0.07 -11.84 25.02
N ALA A 129 -0.77 -12.60 24.31
CA ALA A 129 -0.88 -12.50 22.86
C ALA A 129 -1.50 -11.16 22.42
N LEU A 130 -0.91 -10.56 21.39
CA LEU A 130 -1.47 -9.41 20.67
C LEU A 130 -2.74 -9.82 19.92
N TYR A 131 -3.63 -8.85 19.69
CA TYR A 131 -4.72 -9.07 18.76
C TYR A 131 -4.16 -9.11 17.33
N PRO A 132 -4.70 -9.99 16.46
CA PRO A 132 -4.25 -10.12 15.07
C PRO A 132 -4.60 -8.92 14.16
N ALA A 133 -5.12 -7.84 14.75
CA ALA A 133 -5.16 -6.53 14.10
C ALA A 133 -3.74 -5.97 13.87
N MET A 134 -2.79 -6.31 14.75
CA MET A 134 -1.37 -6.09 14.47
C MET A 134 -0.89 -7.20 13.52
N PRO A 135 -0.33 -6.90 12.34
CA PRO A 135 -0.05 -7.89 11.30
C PRO A 135 1.25 -8.67 11.56
N PHE A 136 1.44 -9.15 12.79
CA PHE A 136 2.58 -9.99 13.17
C PHE A 136 2.76 -11.26 12.30
N PRO A 137 1.71 -11.90 11.73
CA PRO A 137 1.93 -13.01 10.79
C PRO A 137 2.66 -12.60 9.51
N SER A 138 2.53 -11.34 9.08
CA SER A 138 3.28 -10.77 7.96
C SER A 138 4.68 -10.38 8.42
N TYR A 139 4.79 -9.63 9.52
CA TYR A 139 6.07 -9.18 10.08
C TYR A 139 6.98 -10.30 10.59
N ALA A 140 6.46 -11.52 10.76
CA ALA A 140 7.24 -12.73 11.03
C ALA A 140 8.42 -12.92 10.05
N ARG A 141 8.30 -12.37 8.82
CA ARG A 141 9.31 -12.42 7.74
C ARG A 141 10.40 -11.35 7.84
N MET A 142 10.23 -10.33 8.67
CA MET A 142 11.18 -9.22 8.76
C MET A 142 12.55 -9.71 9.23
N THR A 143 13.61 -9.22 8.62
CA THR A 143 15.00 -9.59 8.96
C THR A 143 15.36 -9.09 10.37
N ASP A 144 16.36 -9.71 10.99
CA ASP A 144 16.86 -9.23 12.30
C ASP A 144 17.43 -7.82 12.18
N GLU A 145 18.08 -7.52 11.06
CA GLU A 145 18.65 -6.21 10.77
C GLU A 145 17.56 -5.12 10.66
N ASP A 146 16.46 -5.41 9.98
CA ASP A 146 15.35 -4.46 9.85
C ASP A 146 14.63 -4.24 11.19
N LEU A 147 14.47 -5.28 12.01
CA LEU A 147 13.88 -5.13 13.34
C LEU A 147 14.81 -4.40 14.33
N HIS A 148 16.11 -4.62 14.24
CA HIS A 148 17.10 -3.89 15.03
C HIS A 148 17.08 -2.39 14.67
N ALA A 149 17.11 -2.07 13.38
CA ALA A 149 17.02 -0.70 12.90
C ALA A 149 15.69 -0.05 13.33
N LEU A 150 14.58 -0.79 13.21
CA LEU A 150 13.26 -0.32 13.63
C LEU A 150 13.22 -0.01 15.14
N TYR A 151 13.79 -0.89 15.98
CA TYR A 151 13.91 -0.65 17.42
C TYR A 151 14.75 0.60 17.70
N ALA A 152 15.92 0.74 17.06
CA ALA A 152 16.77 1.91 17.21
C ALA A 152 16.04 3.21 16.82
N TYR A 153 15.26 3.20 15.73
CA TYR A 153 14.45 4.33 15.32
C TYR A 153 13.38 4.70 16.36
N PHE A 154 12.63 3.74 16.90
CA PHE A 154 11.63 4.06 17.91
C PHE A 154 12.26 4.53 19.23
N MET A 155 13.40 3.98 19.63
CA MET A 155 14.05 4.33 20.90
C MET A 155 14.83 5.65 20.84
N HIS A 156 15.35 6.02 19.67
CA HIS A 156 16.28 7.15 19.53
C HIS A 156 15.89 8.18 18.46
N GLY A 157 15.05 7.81 17.50
CA GLY A 157 14.59 8.69 16.41
C GLY A 157 13.18 9.26 16.59
N VAL A 158 12.36 8.66 17.45
CA VAL A 158 10.98 9.10 17.75
C VAL A 158 10.95 9.89 19.06
N GLN A 159 10.19 10.99 19.07
CA GLN A 159 10.02 11.80 20.29
C GLN A 159 9.10 11.07 21.28
N PRO A 160 9.43 11.03 22.59
CA PRO A 160 8.57 10.44 23.60
C PRO A 160 7.31 11.29 23.78
N VAL A 161 6.15 10.64 23.80
CA VAL A 161 4.87 11.31 24.02
C VAL A 161 4.16 10.64 25.18
N ALA A 162 3.95 11.37 26.27
CA ALA A 162 3.24 10.88 27.47
C ALA A 162 1.72 10.86 27.27
N GLN A 163 1.25 10.19 26.21
CA GLN A 163 -0.16 10.03 25.89
C GLN A 163 -0.65 8.66 26.33
N ALA A 164 -1.59 8.63 27.28
CA ALA A 164 -2.32 7.42 27.63
C ALA A 164 -3.37 7.11 26.56
N VAL A 165 -3.42 5.86 26.11
CA VAL A 165 -4.44 5.36 25.18
C VAL A 165 -5.61 4.75 25.95
N ARG A 166 -6.82 4.90 25.42
CA ARG A 166 -8.03 4.29 25.98
C ARG A 166 -7.88 2.76 26.07
N PRO A 167 -8.34 2.12 27.16
CA PRO A 167 -8.43 0.67 27.22
C PRO A 167 -9.36 0.12 26.13
N ASN A 168 -9.11 -1.12 25.70
CA ASN A 168 -9.95 -1.79 24.72
C ASN A 168 -11.38 -1.97 25.25
N GLY A 169 -12.36 -1.66 24.40
CA GLY A 169 -13.79 -1.82 24.67
C GLY A 169 -14.33 -3.21 24.32
N ILE A 170 -13.51 -4.26 24.46
CA ILE A 170 -13.94 -5.65 24.23
C ILE A 170 -14.44 -6.20 25.57
N PRO A 171 -15.72 -6.60 25.69
CA PRO A 171 -16.26 -7.09 26.94
C PRO A 171 -15.74 -8.48 27.28
N TRP A 172 -15.71 -8.80 28.58
CA TRP A 172 -15.51 -10.18 29.01
C TRP A 172 -16.71 -11.06 28.58
N PRO A 173 -16.51 -12.30 28.11
CA PRO A 173 -15.27 -13.08 28.06
C PRO A 173 -14.42 -12.91 26.78
N LEU A 174 -14.87 -12.12 25.79
CA LEU A 174 -14.17 -11.94 24.51
C LEU A 174 -12.81 -11.24 24.64
N SER A 175 -12.55 -10.55 25.77
CA SER A 175 -11.27 -9.92 26.09
C SER A 175 -10.21 -10.88 26.65
N MET A 176 -10.53 -12.15 26.88
CA MET A 176 -9.55 -13.14 27.36
C MET A 176 -8.39 -13.33 26.37
N ARG A 177 -7.15 -13.35 26.88
CA ARG A 177 -5.94 -13.44 26.05
C ARG A 177 -5.55 -14.87 25.67
N PHE A 178 -5.86 -15.87 26.51
CA PHE A 178 -5.51 -17.26 26.24
C PHE A 178 -6.08 -17.80 24.90
N PRO A 179 -7.34 -17.54 24.51
CA PRO A 179 -7.84 -17.95 23.20
C PRO A 179 -7.03 -17.39 22.03
N LEU A 180 -6.50 -16.17 22.16
CA LEU A 180 -5.62 -15.58 21.14
C LEU A 180 -4.27 -16.27 21.07
N THR A 181 -3.76 -16.79 22.19
CA THR A 181 -2.55 -17.62 22.20
C THR A 181 -2.75 -18.89 21.38
N VAL A 182 -3.90 -19.57 21.56
CA VAL A 182 -4.24 -20.77 20.78
C VAL A 182 -4.44 -20.41 19.31
N TRP A 183 -5.19 -19.34 19.02
CA TRP A 183 -5.39 -18.84 17.66
C TRP A 183 -4.06 -18.60 16.94
N ARG A 184 -3.12 -17.94 17.63
CA ARG A 184 -1.79 -17.66 17.10
C ARG A 184 -1.03 -18.94 16.74
N TRP A 185 -1.03 -19.94 17.62
CA TRP A 185 -0.33 -21.21 17.34
C TRP A 185 -0.91 -21.96 16.14
N VAL A 186 -2.20 -21.82 15.87
CA VAL A 186 -2.86 -22.50 14.75
C VAL A 186 -2.67 -21.74 13.44
N PHE A 187 -2.71 -20.40 13.45
CA PHE A 187 -2.84 -19.60 12.23
C PHE A 187 -1.67 -18.68 11.91
N ALA A 188 -0.77 -18.39 12.86
CA ALA A 188 0.42 -17.61 12.58
C ALA A 188 1.62 -18.52 12.29
N PRO A 189 2.46 -18.18 11.30
CA PRO A 189 3.66 -18.94 11.02
C PRO A 189 4.65 -18.80 12.19
N SER A 190 5.51 -19.80 12.39
CA SER A 190 6.64 -19.58 13.27
C SER A 190 7.60 -18.56 12.63
N PRO A 191 8.30 -17.74 13.44
CA PRO A 191 9.35 -16.85 12.92
C PRO A 191 10.35 -17.55 12.00
N GLU A 192 10.73 -18.77 12.34
CA GLU A 192 11.67 -19.58 11.56
C GLU A 192 11.07 -19.98 10.20
N SER A 193 9.83 -20.47 10.16
CA SER A 193 9.20 -20.86 8.89
C SER A 193 8.92 -19.66 8.00
N ALA A 194 8.49 -18.54 8.59
CA ALA A 194 8.26 -17.29 7.88
C ALA A 194 9.55 -16.77 7.22
N ARG A 195 10.67 -16.75 7.95
CA ARG A 195 11.97 -16.34 7.41
C ARG A 195 12.46 -17.25 6.30
N LYS A 196 12.37 -18.57 6.48
CA LYS A 196 12.73 -19.52 5.41
C LYS A 196 11.91 -19.30 4.14
N SER A 197 10.61 -19.01 4.27
CA SER A 197 9.75 -18.66 3.12
C SER A 197 10.13 -17.31 2.49
N ALA A 198 10.59 -16.33 3.27
CA ALA A 198 11.10 -15.06 2.75
C ALA A 198 12.43 -15.21 1.99
N GLU A 199 13.27 -16.17 2.38
CA GLU A 199 14.57 -16.48 1.77
C GLU A 199 14.48 -17.47 0.60
N ARG A 200 13.26 -17.80 0.14
CA ARG A 200 13.06 -18.71 -0.99
C ARG A 200 13.67 -18.19 -2.28
N SER A 201 13.86 -19.09 -3.25
CA SER A 201 14.45 -18.73 -4.54
C SER A 201 13.47 -17.93 -5.41
N PHE A 202 13.98 -16.84 -6.00
CA PHE A 202 13.26 -16.02 -6.97
C PHE A 202 14.07 -15.91 -8.28
N PRO A 203 13.41 -15.68 -9.43
CA PRO A 203 14.10 -15.53 -10.70
C PRO A 203 15.10 -14.37 -10.73
N THR A 204 14.86 -13.32 -9.94
CA THR A 204 15.74 -12.14 -9.83
C THR A 204 15.77 -11.62 -8.39
N PRO A 205 16.87 -10.94 -7.97
CA PRO A 205 16.93 -10.27 -6.67
C PRO A 205 15.85 -9.20 -6.50
N GLU A 206 15.47 -8.51 -7.57
CA GLU A 206 14.38 -7.53 -7.58
C GLU A 206 13.03 -8.17 -7.22
N LEU A 207 12.72 -9.36 -7.75
CA LEU A 207 11.51 -10.09 -7.38
C LEU A 207 11.54 -10.58 -5.94
N ALA A 208 12.71 -11.00 -5.44
CA ALA A 208 12.89 -11.36 -4.03
C ALA A 208 12.62 -10.15 -3.12
N ARG A 209 13.14 -8.98 -3.48
CA ARG A 209 12.91 -7.74 -2.74
C ARG A 209 11.45 -7.33 -2.75
N GLY A 210 10.79 -7.41 -3.90
CA GLY A 210 9.35 -7.12 -4.04
C GLY A 210 8.50 -8.07 -3.19
N ALA A 211 8.81 -9.36 -3.21
CA ALA A 211 8.12 -10.35 -2.38
C ALA A 211 8.31 -10.08 -0.89
N TYR A 212 9.53 -9.77 -0.44
CA TYR A 212 9.82 -9.40 0.94
C TYR A 212 8.96 -8.23 1.41
N LEU A 213 8.92 -7.14 0.62
CA LEU A 213 8.16 -5.95 0.96
C LEU A 213 6.64 -6.18 0.94
N VAL A 214 6.12 -6.96 0.00
CA VAL A 214 4.66 -7.20 -0.13
C VAL A 214 4.14 -8.24 0.88
N GLU A 215 4.89 -9.32 1.13
CA GLU A 215 4.51 -10.41 2.04
C GLU A 215 4.90 -10.15 3.50
N GLY A 216 5.88 -9.28 3.73
CA GLY A 216 6.43 -8.96 5.03
C GLY A 216 6.00 -7.57 5.53
N PRO A 217 6.90 -6.56 5.53
CA PRO A 217 6.60 -5.22 6.05
C PRO A 217 5.31 -4.61 5.50
N GLY A 218 5.11 -4.59 4.18
CA GLY A 218 3.93 -3.95 3.56
C GLY A 218 2.61 -4.67 3.81
N HIS A 219 2.64 -5.88 4.39
CA HIS A 219 1.49 -6.65 4.87
C HIS A 219 0.27 -6.62 3.92
N CYS A 220 0.50 -6.66 2.60
CA CYS A 220 -0.58 -6.41 1.63
C CYS A 220 -1.69 -7.47 1.74
N GLY A 221 -1.32 -8.68 2.17
CA GLY A 221 -2.24 -9.78 2.47
C GLY A 221 -3.27 -9.45 3.54
N ALA A 222 -2.93 -8.61 4.52
CA ALA A 222 -3.80 -8.28 5.63
C ALA A 222 -5.12 -7.63 5.17
N CYS A 223 -5.09 -6.92 4.04
CA CYS A 223 -6.28 -6.35 3.41
C CYS A 223 -6.71 -7.13 2.15
N HIS A 224 -5.76 -7.50 1.28
CA HIS A 224 -6.07 -8.04 -0.05
C HIS A 224 -6.19 -9.56 -0.10
N THR A 225 -6.09 -10.27 1.02
CA THR A 225 -6.43 -11.69 1.12
C THR A 225 -7.70 -11.88 1.95
N LYS A 226 -8.56 -12.81 1.53
CA LYS A 226 -9.77 -13.15 2.27
C LYS A 226 -9.46 -13.64 3.68
N ARG A 227 -10.41 -13.40 4.59
CA ARG A 227 -10.37 -13.93 5.95
C ARG A 227 -11.15 -15.25 6.03
N GLY A 228 -10.60 -16.21 6.75
CA GLY A 228 -11.25 -17.48 7.06
C GLY A 228 -12.25 -17.36 8.21
N LEU A 229 -12.84 -18.49 8.60
CA LEU A 229 -13.87 -18.53 9.66
C LEU A 229 -13.37 -18.03 11.02
N ALA A 230 -12.07 -18.16 11.31
CA ALA A 230 -11.45 -17.66 12.53
C ALA A 230 -10.82 -16.27 12.34
N MET A 231 -11.18 -15.53 11.29
CA MET A 231 -10.63 -14.20 10.96
C MET A 231 -9.13 -14.17 10.60
N GLN A 232 -8.52 -15.33 10.36
CA GLN A 232 -7.15 -15.45 9.84
C GLN A 232 -7.09 -15.16 8.34
N GLU A 233 -5.96 -14.68 7.83
CA GLU A 233 -5.71 -14.69 6.39
C GLU A 233 -5.74 -16.12 5.86
N THR A 234 -6.45 -16.37 4.76
CA THR A 234 -6.53 -17.73 4.18
C THR A 234 -5.23 -18.16 3.50
N ALA A 235 -4.34 -17.21 3.21
CA ALA A 235 -3.04 -17.40 2.58
C ALA A 235 -2.13 -16.23 2.98
N LEU A 236 -0.86 -16.49 3.30
CA LEU A 236 0.09 -15.46 3.75
C LEU A 236 1.14 -15.12 2.67
N THR A 237 1.36 -16.01 1.70
CA THR A 237 2.31 -15.84 0.61
C THR A 237 1.76 -16.40 -0.70
N ALA A 238 2.45 -16.11 -1.81
CA ALA A 238 2.11 -16.71 -3.10
C ALA A 238 2.27 -18.24 -3.14
N GLU A 239 3.07 -18.84 -2.24
CA GLU A 239 3.24 -20.30 -2.15
C GLU A 239 2.02 -21.00 -1.55
N ASP A 240 1.22 -20.28 -0.74
CA ASP A 240 -0.01 -20.80 -0.13
C ASP A 240 -1.17 -20.91 -1.14
N GLY A 241 -0.96 -20.46 -2.37
CA GLY A 241 -1.86 -20.66 -3.50
C GLY A 241 -2.57 -19.41 -4.00
N PRO A 242 -3.55 -19.57 -4.91
CA PRO A 242 -4.11 -18.46 -5.68
C PRO A 242 -4.98 -17.51 -4.85
N GLN A 243 -5.33 -17.84 -3.60
CA GLN A 243 -6.14 -16.95 -2.75
C GLN A 243 -5.33 -15.79 -2.17
N TYR A 244 -4.00 -15.91 -2.10
CA TYR A 244 -3.14 -14.82 -1.64
C TYR A 244 -3.30 -13.60 -2.56
N LEU A 245 -3.66 -12.46 -1.99
CA LEU A 245 -3.92 -11.20 -2.70
C LEU A 245 -5.07 -11.25 -3.73
N ALA A 246 -5.94 -12.26 -3.68
CA ALA A 246 -7.07 -12.40 -4.62
C ALA A 246 -8.30 -11.55 -4.29
N GLY A 247 -8.15 -10.54 -3.43
CA GLY A 247 -9.20 -9.67 -2.94
C GLY A 247 -9.57 -9.97 -1.49
N GLY A 248 -9.96 -8.92 -0.77
CA GLY A 248 -10.29 -8.97 0.65
C GLY A 248 -11.78 -9.15 0.93
N ALA A 249 -12.10 -9.41 2.20
CA ALA A 249 -13.44 -9.18 2.72
C ALA A 249 -13.63 -7.69 3.03
N ALA A 250 -14.89 -7.25 3.18
CA ALA A 250 -15.17 -5.88 3.57
C ALA A 250 -14.62 -5.59 4.97
N VAL A 251 -13.83 -4.52 5.10
CA VAL A 251 -13.30 -3.98 6.36
C VAL A 251 -13.65 -2.49 6.39
N ASP A 252 -14.29 -2.03 7.47
CA ASP A 252 -14.76 -0.63 7.60
C ASP A 252 -15.60 -0.11 6.40
N GLY A 253 -16.38 -1.00 5.79
CA GLY A 253 -17.18 -0.68 4.60
C GLY A 253 -16.38 -0.57 3.29
N TRP A 254 -15.12 -0.99 3.29
CA TRP A 254 -14.26 -1.05 2.11
C TRP A 254 -13.95 -2.50 1.75
N THR A 255 -14.16 -2.86 0.49
CA THR A 255 -13.75 -4.17 -0.05
C THR A 255 -12.48 -4.00 -0.90
N PRO A 256 -11.33 -4.53 -0.44
CA PRO A 256 -10.08 -4.49 -1.20
C PRO A 256 -10.18 -5.33 -2.50
N PRO A 257 -9.79 -4.78 -3.67
CA PRO A 257 -9.79 -5.52 -4.93
C PRO A 257 -8.70 -6.59 -4.96
N SER A 258 -8.72 -7.48 -5.95
CA SER A 258 -7.60 -8.37 -6.20
C SER A 258 -6.36 -7.58 -6.62
N LEU A 259 -5.18 -7.96 -6.11
CA LEU A 259 -3.88 -7.47 -6.58
C LEU A 259 -3.19 -8.43 -7.54
N ARG A 260 -3.87 -9.49 -8.00
CA ARG A 260 -3.29 -10.47 -8.93
C ARG A 260 -3.56 -10.09 -10.37
N GLY A 261 -3.08 -10.94 -11.30
CA GLY A 261 -3.16 -10.73 -12.73
C GLY A 261 -4.55 -10.86 -13.37
N GLU A 262 -5.65 -10.76 -12.62
CA GLU A 262 -7.00 -10.74 -13.23
C GLU A 262 -7.11 -9.61 -14.27
N PRO A 263 -7.54 -9.91 -15.50
CA PRO A 263 -7.53 -8.94 -16.59
C PRO A 263 -8.61 -7.86 -16.47
N ARG A 264 -9.63 -8.06 -15.62
CA ARG A 264 -10.72 -7.10 -15.41
C ARG A 264 -10.82 -6.65 -13.96
N THR A 265 -10.80 -7.57 -13.00
CA THR A 265 -11.04 -7.26 -11.58
C THR A 265 -9.78 -7.13 -10.71
N GLY A 266 -8.59 -7.23 -11.33
CA GLY A 266 -7.29 -7.09 -10.66
C GLY A 266 -6.31 -6.22 -11.46
N LEU A 267 -5.02 -6.51 -11.32
CA LEU A 267 -3.91 -5.73 -11.89
C LEU A 267 -3.44 -6.24 -13.25
N GLY A 268 -4.15 -7.18 -13.88
CA GLY A 268 -3.77 -7.76 -15.17
C GLY A 268 -3.56 -6.70 -16.26
N ALA A 269 -4.43 -5.71 -16.34
CA ALA A 269 -4.36 -4.60 -17.30
C ALA A 269 -3.40 -3.46 -16.92
N TRP A 270 -2.89 -3.44 -15.68
CA TRP A 270 -1.98 -2.40 -15.20
C TRP A 270 -0.54 -2.73 -15.62
N SER A 271 0.23 -1.71 -16.00
CA SER A 271 1.67 -1.85 -16.24
C SER A 271 2.46 -1.75 -14.92
N VAL A 272 3.73 -2.14 -14.93
CA VAL A 272 4.64 -1.91 -13.79
C VAL A 272 4.74 -0.42 -13.49
N ALA A 273 4.84 0.43 -14.51
CA ALA A 273 4.89 1.89 -14.34
C ALA A 273 3.60 2.45 -13.71
N ASP A 274 2.43 1.94 -14.08
CA ASP A 274 1.16 2.32 -13.45
C ASP A 274 1.19 2.01 -11.94
N LEU A 275 1.68 0.83 -11.56
CA LEU A 275 1.77 0.40 -10.16
C LEU A 275 2.80 1.19 -9.37
N THR A 276 3.99 1.42 -9.93
CA THR A 276 5.02 2.26 -9.30
C THR A 276 4.48 3.68 -9.05
N ALA A 277 3.78 4.27 -10.03
CA ALA A 277 3.17 5.59 -9.88
C ALA A 277 2.07 5.60 -8.81
N PHE A 278 1.24 4.55 -8.75
CA PHE A 278 0.18 4.42 -7.76
C PHE A 278 0.74 4.28 -6.34
N LEU A 279 1.73 3.41 -6.13
CA LEU A 279 2.34 3.23 -4.81
C LEU A 279 3.09 4.48 -4.35
N ARG A 280 3.64 5.27 -5.28
CA ARG A 280 4.29 6.56 -4.94
C ARG A 280 3.30 7.66 -4.59
N THR A 281 2.18 7.75 -5.30
CA THR A 281 1.34 8.97 -5.30
C THR A 281 -0.11 8.75 -4.92
N GLY A 282 -0.53 7.51 -4.74
CA GLY A 282 -1.92 7.12 -4.50
C GLY A 282 -2.80 7.27 -5.74
N ARG A 283 -2.26 7.59 -6.91
CA ARG A 283 -3.04 7.80 -8.14
C ARG A 283 -2.23 7.53 -9.39
N ASN A 284 -2.93 7.20 -10.46
CA ASN A 284 -2.36 7.09 -11.79
C ASN A 284 -3.46 7.23 -12.86
N MET A 285 -3.18 6.83 -14.09
CA MET A 285 -4.13 6.87 -15.20
C MET A 285 -5.26 5.83 -15.10
N ARG A 286 -5.12 4.83 -14.23
CA ARG A 286 -6.03 3.69 -14.05
C ARG A 286 -6.95 3.85 -12.84
N GLY A 287 -6.52 4.54 -11.80
CA GLY A 287 -7.27 4.65 -10.54
C GLY A 287 -6.58 5.52 -9.49
N SER A 288 -7.26 5.63 -8.36
CA SER A 288 -6.84 6.39 -7.18
C SER A 288 -7.09 5.58 -5.93
N ALA A 289 -6.26 5.79 -4.91
CA ALA A 289 -6.42 5.22 -3.58
C ALA A 289 -7.65 5.82 -2.90
N PHE A 290 -8.27 5.02 -2.04
CA PHE A 290 -9.42 5.39 -1.22
C PHE A 290 -9.45 4.50 0.02
N GLY A 291 -10.20 4.91 1.04
CA GLY A 291 -10.26 4.19 2.31
C GLY A 291 -8.86 3.97 2.89
N ASN A 292 -8.62 2.78 3.44
CA ASN A 292 -7.34 2.45 4.08
C ASN A 292 -6.17 2.29 3.09
N MET A 293 -6.42 2.28 1.77
CA MET A 293 -5.31 2.31 0.80
C MET A 293 -4.70 3.72 0.69
N ASP A 294 -5.50 4.77 0.91
CA ASP A 294 -4.99 6.15 0.94
C ASP A 294 -4.01 6.34 2.09
N THR A 295 -4.31 5.79 3.27
CA THR A 295 -3.43 5.81 4.44
C THR A 295 -2.16 5.00 4.21
N ALA A 296 -2.27 3.82 3.58
CA ALA A 296 -1.13 2.97 3.27
C ALA A 296 -0.12 3.65 2.33
N VAL A 297 -0.61 4.50 1.42
CA VAL A 297 0.27 5.35 0.62
C VAL A 297 0.79 6.53 1.44
N HIS A 298 -0.10 7.21 2.17
CA HIS A 298 0.22 8.45 2.85
C HIS A 298 1.23 8.29 4.00
N HIS A 299 1.14 7.19 4.74
CA HIS A 299 2.05 6.87 5.84
C HIS A 299 3.14 5.87 5.49
N GLY A 300 3.00 5.16 4.36
CA GLY A 300 3.91 4.10 3.96
C GLY A 300 4.57 4.31 2.60
N THR A 301 3.94 3.81 1.54
CA THR A 301 4.64 3.54 0.28
C THR A 301 5.21 4.79 -0.40
N GLN A 302 4.67 6.00 -0.16
CA GLN A 302 5.22 7.22 -0.74
C GLN A 302 6.67 7.52 -0.30
N TYR A 303 7.12 6.95 0.81
CA TYR A 303 8.47 7.16 1.36
C TYR A 303 9.48 6.09 0.90
N LEU A 304 9.04 5.11 0.13
CA LEU A 304 9.91 4.06 -0.39
C LEU A 304 10.70 4.55 -1.60
N THR A 305 11.86 3.95 -1.81
CA THR A 305 12.69 4.22 -2.98
C THR A 305 12.03 3.73 -4.26
N ASP A 306 12.38 4.35 -5.39
CA ASP A 306 11.88 3.97 -6.72
C ASP A 306 12.15 2.50 -7.05
N ASP A 307 13.30 1.98 -6.63
CA ASP A 307 13.71 0.60 -6.82
C ASP A 307 12.81 -0.35 -6.03
N ASP A 308 12.52 -0.04 -4.77
CA ASP A 308 11.63 -0.84 -3.93
C ASP A 308 10.17 -0.79 -4.44
N LEU A 309 9.69 0.38 -4.85
CA LEU A 309 8.36 0.53 -5.45
C LEU A 309 8.24 -0.28 -6.75
N THR A 310 9.29 -0.27 -7.57
CA THR A 310 9.34 -1.04 -8.82
C THR A 310 9.44 -2.54 -8.54
N ALA A 311 10.21 -2.95 -7.54
CA ALA A 311 10.30 -4.33 -7.10
C ALA A 311 8.95 -4.87 -6.63
N MET A 312 8.23 -4.10 -5.79
CA MET A 312 6.86 -4.43 -5.36
C MET A 312 5.92 -4.55 -6.57
N ALA A 313 5.96 -3.58 -7.50
CA ALA A 313 5.14 -3.59 -8.70
C ALA A 313 5.41 -4.82 -9.58
N ARG A 314 6.68 -5.20 -9.79
CA ARG A 314 7.05 -6.39 -10.55
C ARG A 314 6.61 -7.68 -9.88
N TYR A 315 6.77 -7.78 -8.56
CA TYR A 315 6.30 -8.93 -7.79
C TYR A 315 4.79 -9.11 -7.94
N LEU A 316 4.00 -8.05 -7.76
CA LEU A 316 2.55 -8.08 -7.97
C LEU A 316 2.18 -8.48 -9.41
N LYS A 317 2.90 -7.98 -10.42
CA LYS A 317 2.70 -8.38 -11.82
C LYS A 317 3.08 -9.81 -12.13
N ALA A 318 3.96 -10.43 -11.34
CA ALA A 318 4.32 -11.84 -11.50
C ALA A 318 3.24 -12.79 -10.98
N LEU A 319 2.26 -12.30 -10.20
CA LEU A 319 1.18 -13.12 -9.65
C LEU A 319 0.13 -13.44 -10.74
N PRO A 320 -0.07 -14.71 -11.11
CA PRO A 320 -1.11 -15.07 -12.08
C PRO A 320 -2.51 -14.82 -11.50
N ALA A 321 -3.50 -14.59 -12.38
CA ALA A 321 -4.90 -14.49 -11.98
C ALA A 321 -5.34 -15.70 -11.14
N ALA A 322 -6.04 -15.45 -10.03
CA ALA A 322 -6.72 -16.49 -9.25
C ALA A 322 -7.87 -17.08 -10.05
N ASN A 323 -8.65 -16.24 -10.72
CA ASN A 323 -9.67 -16.65 -11.68
C ASN A 323 -9.13 -16.64 -13.11
N LYS A 324 -8.62 -17.78 -13.57
CA LYS A 324 -8.06 -17.93 -14.93
C LYS A 324 -9.11 -17.84 -16.05
N ALA A 325 -10.40 -17.98 -15.72
CA ALA A 325 -11.49 -17.93 -16.70
C ALA A 325 -12.03 -16.50 -16.90
N GLU A 326 -11.53 -15.51 -16.15
CA GLU A 326 -12.00 -14.14 -16.30
C GLU A 326 -11.61 -13.57 -17.67
N GLN A 327 -12.59 -12.98 -18.35
CA GLN A 327 -12.39 -12.32 -19.63
C GLN A 327 -11.87 -10.90 -19.45
N SER A 328 -11.06 -10.44 -20.40
CA SER A 328 -10.58 -9.06 -20.41
C SER A 328 -11.75 -8.08 -20.59
N TRP A 329 -11.69 -6.95 -19.88
CA TRP A 329 -12.64 -5.87 -20.08
C TRP A 329 -12.63 -5.38 -21.54
N GLN A 330 -13.81 -5.12 -22.08
CA GLN A 330 -14.00 -4.55 -23.40
C GLN A 330 -14.80 -3.27 -23.29
N THR A 331 -14.40 -2.25 -24.04
CA THR A 331 -15.11 -0.97 -24.03
C THR A 331 -16.47 -1.10 -24.72
N ASP A 332 -17.52 -0.58 -24.09
CA ASP A 332 -18.85 -0.43 -24.71
C ASP A 332 -19.28 1.05 -24.81
N PRO A 333 -19.35 1.62 -26.03
CA PRO A 333 -19.80 3.00 -26.22
C PRO A 333 -21.32 3.23 -26.05
N ALA A 334 -22.14 2.19 -25.83
CA ALA A 334 -23.60 2.33 -25.76
C ALA A 334 -24.07 3.32 -24.67
N ALA A 335 -23.51 3.21 -23.46
CA ALA A 335 -23.82 4.13 -22.37
C ALA A 335 -23.45 5.58 -22.74
N THR A 336 -22.25 5.79 -23.31
CA THR A 336 -21.81 7.10 -23.78
C THR A 336 -22.77 7.70 -24.81
N ARG A 337 -23.19 6.91 -25.80
CA ARG A 337 -24.14 7.36 -26.83
C ARG A 337 -25.48 7.74 -26.21
N ALA A 338 -26.02 6.92 -25.32
CA ALA A 338 -27.29 7.19 -24.64
C ALA A 338 -27.22 8.49 -23.82
N LEU A 339 -26.16 8.68 -23.04
CA LEU A 339 -25.96 9.89 -22.22
C LEU A 339 -25.84 11.17 -23.06
N ARG A 340 -25.21 11.10 -24.25
CA ARG A 340 -25.02 12.26 -25.14
C ARG A 340 -26.21 12.58 -26.01
N ALA A 341 -26.91 11.55 -26.50
CA ALA A 341 -28.08 11.74 -27.36
C ALA A 341 -29.22 12.45 -26.62
N GLY A 342 -29.30 12.29 -25.30
CA GLY A 342 -30.43 12.75 -24.52
C GLY A 342 -31.72 11.99 -24.85
N GLY A 343 -32.84 12.33 -24.19
CA GLY A 343 -34.15 11.72 -24.43
C GLY A 343 -34.65 10.86 -23.26
N LYS A 344 -35.14 9.64 -23.56
CA LYS A 344 -35.69 8.71 -22.54
C LYS A 344 -34.58 8.00 -21.76
N LEU A 345 -33.84 8.77 -20.96
CA LEU A 345 -32.85 8.23 -20.03
C LEU A 345 -33.52 7.42 -18.91
N THR A 346 -32.87 6.33 -18.51
CA THR A 346 -33.23 5.64 -17.27
C THR A 346 -32.96 6.53 -16.06
N ASN A 347 -33.54 6.20 -14.91
CA ASN A 347 -33.31 6.97 -13.69
C ASN A 347 -31.81 7.02 -13.32
N GLY A 348 -31.09 5.90 -13.41
CA GLY A 348 -29.65 5.84 -13.14
C GLY A 348 -28.81 6.70 -14.09
N GLN A 349 -29.15 6.71 -15.38
CA GLN A 349 -28.48 7.57 -16.38
C GLN A 349 -28.70 9.07 -16.10
N ARG A 350 -29.93 9.45 -15.74
CA ARG A 350 -30.25 10.85 -15.40
C ARG A 350 -29.51 11.28 -14.13
N LEU A 351 -29.58 10.47 -13.08
CA LEU A 351 -28.85 10.72 -11.83
C LEU A 351 -27.35 10.86 -12.07
N TYR A 352 -26.76 10.04 -12.96
CA TYR A 352 -25.35 10.14 -13.31
C TYR A 352 -25.01 11.47 -14.01
N LEU A 353 -25.82 11.91 -14.98
CA LEU A 353 -25.59 13.19 -15.64
C LEU A 353 -25.69 14.37 -14.66
N ASP A 354 -26.70 14.34 -13.80
CA ASP A 354 -26.99 15.44 -12.88
C ASP A 354 -25.96 15.57 -11.76
N ASN A 355 -25.30 14.48 -11.37
CA ASN A 355 -24.47 14.43 -10.16
C ASN A 355 -23.00 14.03 -10.40
N CYS A 356 -22.68 13.27 -11.44
CA CYS A 356 -21.39 12.60 -11.57
C CYS A 356 -20.62 12.98 -12.85
N ALA A 357 -21.33 13.22 -13.95
CA ALA A 357 -20.73 13.36 -15.28
C ALA A 357 -19.82 14.58 -15.44
N ALA A 358 -19.97 15.62 -14.62
CA ALA A 358 -19.09 16.79 -14.66
C ALA A 358 -17.62 16.41 -14.38
N CYS A 359 -17.38 15.49 -13.46
CA CYS A 359 -16.03 15.04 -13.11
C CYS A 359 -15.66 13.71 -13.78
N HIS A 360 -16.61 12.78 -13.93
CA HIS A 360 -16.32 11.45 -14.49
C HIS A 360 -16.58 11.30 -16.00
N ARG A 361 -17.13 12.34 -16.62
CA ARG A 361 -17.49 12.46 -18.06
C ARG A 361 -18.58 11.49 -18.48
N SER A 362 -19.32 11.83 -19.55
CA SER A 362 -20.30 10.89 -20.14
C SER A 362 -19.68 9.57 -20.62
N THR A 363 -18.36 9.54 -20.82
CA THR A 363 -17.60 8.35 -21.23
C THR A 363 -17.13 7.50 -20.05
N GLY A 364 -17.34 7.93 -18.81
CA GLY A 364 -16.82 7.27 -17.62
C GLY A 364 -15.29 7.27 -17.53
N ALA A 365 -14.60 8.03 -18.39
CA ALA A 365 -13.13 8.04 -18.45
C ALA A 365 -12.48 8.92 -17.39
N GLY A 366 -13.25 9.82 -16.77
CA GLY A 366 -12.71 10.83 -15.85
C GLY A 366 -11.65 11.74 -16.48
N TYR A 367 -10.90 12.40 -15.60
CA TYR A 367 -9.75 13.23 -15.91
C TYR A 367 -8.57 12.76 -15.05
N ALA A 368 -8.10 11.54 -15.32
CA ALA A 368 -6.99 10.98 -14.57
C ALA A 368 -5.72 11.84 -14.75
N PRO A 369 -4.88 11.96 -13.71
CA PRO A 369 -4.94 11.26 -12.42
C PRO A 369 -5.77 11.98 -11.34
N ALA A 370 -6.51 13.05 -11.68
CA ALA A 370 -7.32 13.82 -10.72
C ALA A 370 -8.67 13.15 -10.42
N PHE A 371 -9.42 12.80 -11.47
CA PHE A 371 -10.68 12.07 -11.35
C PHE A 371 -10.54 10.70 -12.02
N PRO A 372 -10.57 9.60 -11.25
CA PRO A 372 -10.27 8.27 -11.81
C PRO A 372 -11.32 7.85 -12.83
N PRO A 373 -10.94 7.00 -13.80
CA PRO A 373 -11.90 6.39 -14.70
C PRO A 373 -12.85 5.49 -13.89
N LEU A 374 -14.13 5.52 -14.24
CA LEU A 374 -15.13 4.55 -13.82
C LEU A 374 -15.25 3.40 -14.82
N ALA A 375 -15.00 3.68 -16.11
CA ALA A 375 -14.94 2.67 -17.17
C ALA A 375 -13.70 1.79 -17.00
N GLY A 376 -13.90 0.47 -16.94
CA GLY A 376 -12.80 -0.50 -16.81
C GLY A 376 -12.07 -0.45 -15.46
N ASN A 377 -12.67 0.17 -14.44
CA ASN A 377 -12.08 0.25 -13.11
C ASN A 377 -12.35 -1.03 -12.30
N PRO A 378 -11.32 -1.74 -11.82
CA PRO A 378 -11.48 -2.98 -11.05
C PRO A 378 -12.40 -2.86 -9.82
N VAL A 379 -12.42 -1.69 -9.17
CA VAL A 379 -13.23 -1.45 -7.97
C VAL A 379 -14.71 -1.33 -8.33
N VAL A 380 -15.03 -0.70 -9.46
CA VAL A 380 -16.39 -0.66 -9.99
C VAL A 380 -16.87 -2.06 -10.36
N MET A 381 -15.96 -2.92 -10.84
CA MET A 381 -16.27 -4.27 -11.29
C MET A 381 -16.11 -5.35 -10.20
N ASN A 382 -15.74 -4.98 -8.98
CA ASN A 382 -15.63 -5.93 -7.89
C ASN A 382 -17.00 -6.59 -7.61
N THR A 383 -16.98 -7.86 -7.23
CA THR A 383 -18.19 -8.65 -6.94
C THR A 383 -19.04 -7.96 -5.86
N ALA A 384 -18.40 -7.49 -4.79
CA ALA A 384 -19.05 -6.72 -3.75
C ALA A 384 -19.14 -5.23 -4.13
N PRO A 385 -20.34 -4.61 -4.14
CA PRO A 385 -20.51 -3.22 -4.52
C PRO A 385 -20.17 -2.22 -3.39
N ASP A 386 -19.78 -2.71 -2.21
CA ASP A 386 -19.71 -1.94 -0.97
C ASP A 386 -18.83 -0.68 -1.08
N SER A 387 -17.61 -0.80 -1.61
CA SER A 387 -16.71 0.36 -1.78
C SER A 387 -17.32 1.45 -2.66
N LEU A 388 -18.00 1.08 -3.75
CA LEU A 388 -18.60 2.05 -4.67
C LEU A 388 -19.81 2.74 -4.04
N ILE A 389 -20.64 1.99 -3.30
CA ILE A 389 -21.75 2.56 -2.53
C ILE A 389 -21.21 3.50 -1.45
N HIS A 390 -20.16 3.11 -0.74
CA HIS A 390 -19.50 3.92 0.29
C HIS A 390 -19.04 5.26 -0.29
N ILE A 391 -18.28 5.26 -1.39
CA ILE A 391 -17.81 6.48 -2.05
C ILE A 391 -18.97 7.39 -2.46
N VAL A 392 -20.06 6.82 -3.01
CA VAL A 392 -21.22 7.63 -3.40
C VAL A 392 -21.95 8.22 -2.18
N LEU A 393 -22.06 7.46 -1.08
CA LEU A 393 -22.74 7.93 0.13
C LEU A 393 -21.93 9.00 0.86
N MET A 394 -20.65 8.74 1.11
CA MET A 394 -19.82 9.54 2.03
C MET A 394 -18.86 10.49 1.31
N GLY A 395 -18.63 10.27 0.02
CA GLY A 395 -17.56 10.93 -0.71
C GLY A 395 -16.23 10.21 -0.51
N ALA A 396 -15.18 10.77 -1.09
CA ALA A 396 -13.81 10.29 -0.90
C ALA A 396 -12.84 11.44 -1.09
N THR A 397 -11.84 11.54 -0.23
CA THR A 397 -10.70 12.45 -0.40
C THR A 397 -9.48 11.62 -0.77
N LEU A 398 -8.84 12.00 -1.87
CA LEU A 398 -7.49 11.58 -2.21
C LEU A 398 -6.54 12.64 -1.67
N HIS A 399 -5.73 12.29 -0.67
CA HIS A 399 -4.80 13.21 -0.06
C HIS A 399 -3.58 13.47 -0.96
N GLY A 400 -2.92 14.61 -0.74
CA GLY A 400 -1.67 14.93 -1.43
C GLY A 400 -0.52 14.07 -0.89
N THR A 401 0.42 13.72 -1.75
CA THR A 401 1.68 13.08 -1.39
C THR A 401 2.86 14.01 -1.71
N GLN A 402 4.07 13.66 -1.28
CA GLN A 402 5.27 14.45 -1.60
C GLN A 402 5.48 14.64 -3.11
N ALA A 403 5.21 13.58 -3.90
CA ALA A 403 5.35 13.59 -5.34
C ALA A 403 4.09 14.07 -6.10
N ALA A 404 2.96 14.23 -5.40
CA ALA A 404 1.71 14.73 -5.97
C ALA A 404 0.95 15.54 -4.89
N PRO A 405 1.26 16.82 -4.68
CA PRO A 405 0.80 17.57 -3.51
C PRO A 405 -0.67 17.99 -3.55
N SER A 406 -1.34 17.92 -4.71
CA SER A 406 -2.75 18.33 -4.83
C SER A 406 -3.71 17.30 -4.22
N ALA A 407 -4.57 17.72 -3.30
CA ALA A 407 -5.67 16.89 -2.80
C ALA A 407 -6.93 17.07 -3.66
N PHE A 408 -7.71 16.00 -3.83
CA PHE A 408 -8.99 16.04 -4.54
C PHE A 408 -10.09 15.36 -3.72
N THR A 409 -11.25 16.00 -3.59
CA THR A 409 -12.38 15.47 -2.83
C THR A 409 -13.61 15.32 -3.73
N MET A 410 -14.13 14.10 -3.78
CA MET A 410 -15.46 13.82 -4.30
C MET A 410 -16.48 14.02 -3.16
N PRO A 411 -17.53 14.84 -3.35
CA PRO A 411 -18.55 15.04 -2.32
C PRO A 411 -19.38 13.77 -2.10
N GLY A 412 -19.86 13.57 -0.88
CA GLY A 412 -20.85 12.54 -0.56
C GLY A 412 -22.26 12.94 -0.98
N PHE A 413 -23.02 11.97 -1.50
CA PHE A 413 -24.40 12.15 -1.96
C PHE A 413 -25.43 11.52 -1.01
N GLY A 414 -24.99 10.95 0.13
CA GLY A 414 -25.87 10.27 1.07
C GLY A 414 -27.04 11.14 1.54
N ASN A 415 -26.82 12.41 1.86
CA ASN A 415 -27.89 13.29 2.34
C ASN A 415 -28.80 13.82 1.22
N ARG A 416 -28.44 13.61 -0.06
CA ARG A 416 -29.14 14.15 -1.22
C ARG A 416 -29.91 13.09 -2.00
N LEU A 417 -29.40 11.86 -2.05
CA LEU A 417 -29.97 10.76 -2.80
C LEU A 417 -30.54 9.70 -1.86
N SER A 418 -31.76 9.24 -2.15
CA SER A 418 -32.37 8.10 -1.48
C SER A 418 -31.66 6.79 -1.80
N ASP A 419 -31.90 5.75 -1.01
CA ASP A 419 -31.29 4.43 -1.23
C ASP A 419 -31.61 3.85 -2.61
N ALA A 420 -32.82 4.08 -3.12
CA ALA A 420 -33.21 3.68 -4.47
C ALA A 420 -32.49 4.49 -5.56
N GLN A 421 -32.24 5.78 -5.33
CA GLN A 421 -31.50 6.62 -6.28
C GLN A 421 -30.02 6.24 -6.32
N VAL A 422 -29.40 6.02 -5.16
CA VAL A 422 -28.02 5.52 -5.08
C VAL A 422 -27.90 4.16 -5.75
N ALA A 423 -28.81 3.23 -5.46
CA ALA A 423 -28.84 1.91 -6.11
C ALA A 423 -28.95 2.02 -7.64
N ALA A 424 -29.81 2.92 -8.13
CA ALA A 424 -29.99 3.14 -9.57
C ALA A 424 -28.73 3.72 -10.25
N VAL A 425 -28.08 4.75 -9.67
CA VAL A 425 -26.88 5.36 -10.27
C VAL A 425 -25.67 4.43 -10.17
N VAL A 426 -25.50 3.72 -9.05
CA VAL A 426 -24.41 2.74 -8.89
C VAL A 426 -24.60 1.56 -9.83
N THR A 427 -25.82 1.05 -9.99
CA THR A 427 -26.12 0.01 -10.99
C THR A 427 -25.80 0.48 -12.40
N PHE A 428 -26.16 1.72 -12.75
CA PHE A 428 -25.79 2.27 -14.04
C PHE A 428 -24.27 2.30 -14.24
N ILE A 429 -23.50 2.81 -13.26
CA ILE A 429 -22.04 2.87 -13.33
C ILE A 429 -21.42 1.47 -13.49
N ARG A 430 -21.97 0.47 -12.79
CA ARG A 430 -21.50 -0.93 -12.82
C ARG A 430 -21.85 -1.70 -14.09
N HIS A 431 -22.79 -1.21 -14.89
CA HIS A 431 -23.18 -1.77 -16.19
C HIS A 431 -22.69 -0.94 -17.39
N ALA A 432 -22.26 0.30 -17.16
CA ALA A 432 -21.88 1.22 -18.22
C ALA A 432 -20.46 0.95 -18.72
N TRP A 433 -20.20 1.32 -19.98
CA TRP A 433 -18.87 1.30 -20.59
C TRP A 433 -18.19 -0.07 -20.65
N GLY A 434 -18.97 -1.15 -20.57
CA GLY A 434 -18.46 -2.53 -20.53
C GLY A 434 -18.08 -3.00 -19.13
N ASN A 435 -18.39 -2.21 -18.10
CA ASN A 435 -18.42 -2.71 -16.73
C ASN A 435 -19.53 -3.78 -16.67
N ASP A 436 -19.16 -5.02 -16.36
CA ASP A 436 -20.05 -6.18 -16.34
C ASP A 436 -20.06 -6.75 -14.91
N ALA A 437 -20.72 -6.03 -14.01
CA ALA A 437 -20.78 -6.36 -12.59
C ALA A 437 -22.21 -6.27 -12.06
N SER A 438 -22.55 -7.09 -11.06
CA SER A 438 -23.92 -7.23 -10.56
C SER A 438 -24.57 -5.89 -10.16
N ALA A 439 -25.87 -5.77 -10.44
CA ALA A 439 -26.69 -4.64 -10.00
C ALA A 439 -26.70 -4.48 -8.48
N VAL A 440 -26.98 -3.26 -8.03
CA VAL A 440 -27.08 -2.89 -6.61
C VAL A 440 -28.54 -2.70 -6.22
N SER A 441 -28.93 -3.28 -5.09
CA SER A 441 -30.27 -3.11 -4.53
C SER A 441 -30.35 -1.91 -3.58
N ASN A 442 -31.56 -1.42 -3.34
CA ASN A 442 -31.83 -0.45 -2.27
C ASN A 442 -31.50 -1.03 -0.88
N VAL A 443 -31.61 -2.35 -0.69
CA VAL A 443 -31.27 -3.02 0.57
C VAL A 443 -29.77 -2.94 0.86
N ASP A 444 -28.93 -3.11 -0.17
CA ASP A 444 -27.48 -2.98 -0.05
C ASP A 444 -27.09 -1.56 0.41
N VAL A 445 -27.72 -0.55 -0.19
CA VAL A 445 -27.48 0.85 0.17
C VAL A 445 -27.98 1.15 1.58
N ALA A 446 -29.19 0.72 1.92
CA ALA A 446 -29.76 0.95 3.25
C ALA A 446 -28.91 0.30 4.36
N ARG A 447 -28.36 -0.89 4.10
CA ARG A 447 -27.43 -1.57 5.00
C ARG A 447 -26.17 -0.73 5.22
N LEU A 448 -25.50 -0.32 4.14
CA LEU A 448 -24.26 0.46 4.26
C LEU A 448 -24.51 1.83 4.88
N ARG A 449 -25.60 2.52 4.54
CA ARG A 449 -25.96 3.79 5.15
C ARG A 449 -26.12 3.70 6.67
N LYS A 450 -26.68 2.60 7.18
CA LYS A 450 -26.78 2.37 8.63
C LYS A 450 -25.42 2.08 9.28
N GLN A 451 -24.51 1.46 8.54
CA GLN A 451 -23.16 1.11 9.00
C GLN A 451 -22.18 2.29 8.94
N LEU A 452 -22.37 3.22 8.00
CA LEU A 452 -21.54 4.39 7.73
C LEU A 452 -22.10 5.62 8.46
N THR A 453 -21.90 5.71 9.77
CA THR A 453 -22.22 6.90 10.56
C THR A 453 -20.93 7.71 10.83
N PRO A 454 -21.01 9.01 11.13
CA PRO A 454 -19.82 9.80 11.49
C PRO A 454 -19.01 9.22 12.67
N SER A 455 -19.65 8.43 13.53
CA SER A 455 -18.99 7.72 14.64
C SER A 455 -18.31 6.41 14.23
N THR A 456 -18.64 5.83 13.07
CA THR A 456 -18.00 4.63 12.52
C THR A 456 -17.07 4.94 11.36
N MET A 457 -17.18 6.13 10.77
CA MET A 457 -16.24 6.66 9.80
C MET A 457 -14.95 7.07 10.49
N GLN A 458 -13.99 6.15 10.49
CA GLN A 458 -12.60 6.53 10.66
C GLN A 458 -12.22 7.28 9.38
N SER A 459 -12.04 8.60 9.49
CA SER A 459 -11.35 9.35 8.46
C SER A 459 -9.96 8.74 8.32
N ALA A 460 -9.63 8.27 7.11
CA ALA A 460 -8.27 7.97 6.71
C ALA A 460 -7.38 9.11 7.25
N PRO A 461 -6.39 8.83 8.11
CA PRO A 461 -5.54 9.88 8.62
C PRO A 461 -4.93 10.72 7.49
N PRO A 462 -4.89 12.05 7.67
CA PRO A 462 -4.34 12.96 6.68
C PRO A 462 -2.82 12.86 6.57
#